data_AF-A0AA87UCF0-F1
#
_entry.id   AF-A0AA87UCF0-F1
#
_cell.length_a   1.000
_cell.length_b   1.000
_cell.length_c   1.000
_cell.angle_alpha   90.00
_cell.angle_beta   90.00
_cell.angle_gamma   90.00
#
_symmetry.space_group_name_H-M   'P 1'
#
loop_
_entity.id
_entity.type
_entity.pdbx_description
1 polymer ?
#
loop_
_entity_poly.entity_id
_entity_poly.type
_entity_poly.pdbx_seq_one_letter_code
_entity_poly.pdbx_strand_id
1 'polypeptide(L)' 'MGMTKQTTQRVSGKGDKASSGAYKSAGTLSDGVVILTPKSKPTHFTSREIKTTIEKVRRDASTGRFLDVTDLKK' A
#
# COMPACT_ATOMS: atom_id res chain seq x y z
N MET A 1 -1.26 -12.59 53.02
CA MET A 1 -1.82 -12.72 51.65
C MET A 1 -2.34 -11.36 51.22
N GLY A 2 -1.67 -10.70 50.30
CA GLY A 2 -2.13 -9.43 49.72
C GLY A 2 -1.91 -9.50 48.21
N MET A 3 -2.98 -9.75 47.46
CA MET A 3 -2.95 -9.81 45.99
C MET A 3 -3.08 -8.39 45.44
N THR A 4 -1.96 -7.75 45.09
CA THR A 4 -1.98 -6.48 44.37
C THR A 4 -1.96 -6.73 42.86
N LYS A 5 -3.18 -6.67 42.34
CA LYS A 5 -3.66 -6.53 40.96
C LYS A 5 -2.58 -6.13 39.93
N GLN A 6 -2.25 -7.07 39.06
CA GLN A 6 -1.51 -6.85 37.84
C GLN A 6 -2.37 -6.01 36.89
N THR A 7 -2.17 -4.69 36.86
CA THR A 7 -2.79 -3.81 35.86
C THR A 7 -2.07 -4.04 34.54
N THR A 8 -2.50 -5.05 33.79
CA THR A 8 -2.23 -5.16 32.36
C THR A 8 -2.79 -3.89 31.72
N GLN A 9 -1.91 -2.95 31.36
CA GLN A 9 -2.29 -1.84 30.50
C GLN A 9 -2.69 -2.44 29.15
N ARG A 10 -3.98 -2.71 29.00
CA ARG A 10 -4.60 -2.81 27.68
C ARG A 10 -4.50 -1.41 27.09
N VAL A 11 -3.52 -1.19 26.21
CA VAL A 11 -3.49 -0.01 25.35
C VAL A 11 -4.65 -0.17 24.37
N SER A 12 -5.82 0.21 24.86
CA SER A 12 -6.99 0.52 24.07
C SER A 12 -6.66 1.68 23.16
N GLY A 13 -7.11 1.58 21.92
CA GLY A 13 -7.16 2.70 20.99
C GLY A 13 -6.20 2.49 19.84
N LYS A 14 -6.67 1.73 18.84
CA LYS A 14 -7.04 2.28 17.53
C LYS A 14 -6.57 3.73 17.34
N GLY A 15 -5.25 3.90 17.32
CA GLY A 15 -4.61 5.11 16.84
C GLY A 15 -4.67 5.00 15.33
N ASP A 16 -5.81 5.36 14.78
CA ASP A 16 -5.87 6.04 13.49
C ASP A 16 -4.83 7.16 13.56
N LYS A 17 -3.55 6.86 13.28
CA LYS A 17 -2.63 7.84 12.76
C LYS A 17 -3.17 8.16 11.38
N ALA A 18 -4.26 8.94 11.38
CA ALA A 18 -4.80 9.62 10.24
C ALA A 18 -3.60 10.21 9.55
N SER A 19 -3.29 9.62 8.40
CA SER A 19 -2.19 10.01 7.56
C SER A 19 -2.13 11.53 7.46
N SER A 20 -1.12 12.14 8.06
CA SER A 20 -0.77 13.54 7.82
C SER A 20 0.01 13.69 6.51
N GLY A 21 0.02 12.68 5.65
CA GLY A 21 0.83 12.63 4.42
C GLY A 21 0.00 12.55 3.15
N ALA A 22 0.69 12.64 2.01
CA ALA A 22 0.11 12.56 0.66
C ALA A 22 -0.48 11.18 0.29
N TYR A 23 -0.46 10.21 1.22
CA TYR A 23 -0.82 8.81 0.98
C TYR A 23 -1.86 8.33 2.00
N LYS A 24 -2.69 7.35 1.65
CA LYS A 24 -3.65 6.67 2.53
C LYS A 24 -3.45 5.16 2.45
N SER A 25 -3.85 4.43 3.48
CA SER A 25 -3.85 2.96 3.42
C SER A 25 -4.87 2.47 2.40
N ALA A 26 -4.43 1.58 1.51
CA ALA A 26 -5.27 0.86 0.55
C ALA A 26 -5.63 -0.56 1.05
N GLY A 27 -4.82 -1.12 1.95
CA GLY A 27 -5.01 -2.46 2.50
C GLY A 27 -3.77 -2.97 3.23
N THR A 28 -3.85 -4.19 3.73
CA THR A 28 -2.74 -4.87 4.41
C THR A 28 -2.68 -6.31 3.91
N LEU A 29 -1.47 -6.75 3.56
CA LEU A 29 -1.19 -8.11 3.12
C LEU A 29 -1.17 -9.08 4.31
N SER A 30 -1.25 -10.38 4.04
CA SER A 30 -1.28 -11.43 5.06
C SER A 30 0.00 -11.52 5.91
N ASP A 31 1.11 -11.02 5.39
CA ASP A 31 2.40 -10.90 6.07
C ASP A 31 2.53 -9.61 6.89
N GLY A 32 1.49 -8.78 6.95
CA GLY A 32 1.44 -7.53 7.71
C GLY A 32 1.91 -6.29 6.94
N VAL A 33 2.30 -6.41 5.66
CA VAL A 33 2.73 -5.26 4.86
C VAL A 33 1.54 -4.34 4.54
N VAL A 34 1.66 -3.05 4.88
CA VAL A 34 0.63 -2.04 4.60
C VAL A 34 0.84 -1.42 3.21
N ILE A 35 -0.17 -1.55 2.36
CA ILE A 35 -0.19 -0.96 1.02
C ILE A 35 -0.67 0.48 1.14
N LEU A 36 0.13 1.43 0.66
CA LEU A 36 -0.23 2.84 0.62
C LEU A 36 -0.57 3.28 -0.81
N THR A 37 -1.58 4.13 -0.95
CA THR A 37 -1.95 4.76 -2.21
C THR A 37 -1.98 6.28 -2.06
N PRO A 38 -1.56 7.07 -3.07
CA PRO A 38 -1.68 8.52 -3.03
C PRO A 38 -3.13 8.96 -2.77
N LYS A 39 -3.29 10.04 -2.00
CA LYS A 39 -4.61 10.67 -1.78
C LYS A 39 -5.07 11.45 -3.01
N SER A 40 -4.13 12.06 -3.72
CA SER A 40 -4.38 12.79 -4.96
C SER A 40 -4.37 11.88 -6.17
N LYS A 41 -5.19 12.21 -7.18
CA LYS A 41 -5.08 11.57 -8.49
C LYS A 41 -3.76 11.98 -9.14
N PRO A 42 -3.05 11.04 -9.80
CA PRO A 42 -1.90 11.40 -10.63
C PRO A 42 -2.33 12.42 -11.70
N THR A 43 -1.60 13.52 -11.83
CA THR A 43 -1.89 14.59 -12.79
C THR A 43 -1.08 14.46 -14.09
N HIS A 44 0.01 13.69 -14.06
CA HIS A 44 0.94 13.55 -15.19
C HIS A 44 0.57 12.45 -16.18
N PHE A 45 -0.46 11.65 -15.86
CA PHE A 45 -0.89 10.56 -16.72
C PHE A 45 -2.34 10.77 -17.13
N THR A 46 -2.58 10.69 -18.43
CA THR A 46 -3.93 10.64 -18.99
C THR A 46 -4.58 9.30 -18.67
N SER A 47 -5.91 9.26 -18.63
CA SER A 47 -6.67 8.01 -18.45
C SER A 47 -6.32 6.95 -19.49
N ARG A 48 -5.91 7.35 -20.70
CA ARG A 48 -5.48 6.45 -21.76
C ARG A 48 -4.15 5.77 -21.40
N GLU A 49 -3.15 6.54 -20.98
CA GLU A 49 -1.82 6.02 -20.61
C GLU A 49 -1.91 5.05 -19.41
N ILE A 50 -2.75 5.38 -18.43
CA ILE A 50 -2.99 4.51 -17.27
C ILE A 50 -3.56 3.17 -17.73
N LYS A 51 -4.61 3.18 -18.57
CA LYS A 51 -5.23 1.95 -19.09
C LYS A 51 -4.25 1.09 -19.88
N THR A 52 -3.52 1.70 -20.81
CA THR A 52 -2.52 1.01 -21.63
C THR A 52 -1.44 0.35 -20.76
N THR A 53 -0.99 1.05 -19.72
CA THR A 53 0.03 0.54 -18.79
C THR A 53 -0.50 -0.65 -17.98
N ILE A 54 -1.73 -0.57 -17.45
CA ILE A 54 -2.35 -1.67 -16.72
C ILE A 54 -2.47 -2.91 -17.61
N GLU A 55 -2.91 -2.75 -18.86
CA GLU A 55 -3.02 -3.86 -19.81
C GLU A 55 -1.66 -4.48 -20.14
N LYS A 56 -0.62 -3.66 -20.29
CA LYS A 56 0.75 -4.15 -20.48
C LYS A 56 1.21 -4.97 -19.29
N VAL A 57 1.08 -4.43 -18.06
CA VAL A 57 1.47 -5.14 -16.82
C VAL A 57 0.72 -6.46 -16.67
N ARG A 58 -0.58 -6.51 -17.00
CA ARG A 58 -1.36 -7.76 -16.92
C ARG A 58 -0.87 -8.82 -17.90
N ARG A 59 -0.51 -8.43 -19.13
CA ARG A 59 0.09 -9.33 -20.12
C ARG A 59 1.46 -9.81 -19.67
N ASP A 60 2.30 -8.89 -19.23
CA ASP A 60 3.67 -9.21 -18.83
C ASP A 60 3.70 -10.12 -17.58
N ALA A 61 2.82 -9.87 -16.61
CA ALA A 61 2.59 -10.74 -15.45
C ALA A 61 2.18 -12.17 -15.85
N SER A 62 1.35 -12.33 -16.88
CA SER A 62 0.95 -13.65 -17.38
C SER A 62 2.10 -14.42 -18.05
N THR A 63 3.16 -13.72 -18.46
CA THR A 63 4.36 -14.30 -19.07
C THR A 63 5.54 -14.44 -18.09
N GLY A 64 5.34 -14.12 -16.81
CA GLY A 64 6.37 -14.20 -15.76
C GLY A 64 7.43 -13.08 -15.81
N ARG A 65 7.35 -12.16 -16.78
CA ARG A 65 8.20 -10.95 -16.84
C ARG A 65 7.52 -9.80 -16.11
N PHE A 66 7.50 -9.82 -14.78
CA PHE A 66 6.96 -8.68 -14.04
C PHE A 66 8.00 -7.55 -13.98
N LEU A 67 7.80 -6.51 -14.80
CA LEU A 67 8.47 -5.19 -14.77
C LEU A 67 9.95 -5.24 -14.33
N ASP A 68 10.82 -5.75 -15.20
CA ASP A 68 12.25 -5.50 -15.06
C ASP A 68 12.51 -4.01 -15.33
N VAL A 69 12.87 -3.27 -14.29
CA VAL A 69 13.07 -1.81 -14.31
C VAL A 69 14.19 -1.40 -15.28
N THR A 70 14.97 -2.37 -15.76
CA THR A 70 16.04 -2.18 -16.75
C THR A 70 15.53 -1.88 -18.16
N ASP A 71 14.28 -2.22 -18.50
CA ASP A 71 13.73 -2.04 -19.86
C ASP A 71 13.24 -0.60 -20.15
N LEU A 72 13.28 0.31 -19.16
CA LEU A 72 12.90 1.72 -19.36
C LEU A 72 14.03 2.61 -19.94
N LYS A 73 15.21 2.06 -20.23
CA LYS A 73 16.38 2.79 -20.77
C LYS A 73 16.75 2.39 -22.21
N LYS A 74 15.80 2.39 -23.14
CA LYS A 74 16.11 2.35 -24.58
C LYS A 74 15.40 3.45 -25.34
#